data_AF-A0A353CPX1-F1
#
_entry.id   AF-A0A353CPX1-F1
#
_cell.length_a   1.000
_cell.length_b   1.000
_cell.length_c   1.000
_cell.angle_alpha   90.00
_cell.angle_beta   90.00
_cell.angle_gamma   90.00
#
_symmetry.space_group_name_H-M   'P 1'
#
loop_
_entity.id
_entity.type
_entity.pdbx_description
1 polymer ?
#
loop_
_entity_poly.entity_id
_entity_poly.type
_entity_poly.pdbx_seq_one_letter_code
_entity_poly.pdbx_strand_id
1 'polypeptide(L)'
;MKNILLFLFISAAPAAALDFDSPARGNAALAESLRPAPVLELTRLPLADLLAERLASSKRFVLDGTAFRAWVSFDAEWNAWFGIEAGEACPPDGSWREDALAAGVTYGYRGGTLSIRSEGGRILISDGKGGSLETSMAELFDLLYAGSSKVKFADLVEYAVARNSDPVSGAGGTVTLRVGSDGLYYYSLTPDVLVTGQPRWLLAINGVLYGLKYAPPDLVFVSKEIEMKTDLPAEKVFRP
;
A
#
# COMPACT_ATOMS: atom_id res chain seq x y z
N MET A 1 -19.43 -22.57 5.83
CA MET A 1 -18.02 -22.18 6.07
C MET A 1 -17.27 -22.30 4.76
N LYS A 2 -16.84 -21.20 4.15
CA LYS A 2 -16.07 -21.22 2.90
C LYS A 2 -14.64 -20.79 3.22
N ASN A 3 -13.73 -21.73 3.06
CA ASN A 3 -12.29 -21.56 3.24
C ASN A 3 -11.77 -20.62 2.14
N ILE A 4 -11.11 -19.53 2.52
CA ILE A 4 -10.30 -18.73 1.61
C ILE A 4 -8.88 -19.30 1.68
N LEU A 5 -8.44 -19.86 0.56
CA LEU A 5 -7.11 -20.41 0.37
C LEU A 5 -6.20 -19.28 -0.12
N LEU A 6 -5.36 -18.76 0.77
CA LEU A 6 -4.31 -17.78 0.44
C LEU A 6 -3.06 -18.55 -0.03
N PHE A 7 -2.70 -18.44 -1.31
CA PHE A 7 -1.41 -18.95 -1.78
C PHE A 7 -0.32 -17.88 -1.57
N LEU A 8 0.51 -18.09 -0.56
CA LEU A 8 1.76 -17.37 -0.32
C LEU A 8 2.90 -18.14 -1.00
N PHE A 9 3.48 -17.62 -2.08
CA PHE A 9 4.72 -18.19 -2.64
C PHE A 9 5.93 -17.49 -2.01
N ILE A 10 6.53 -18.16 -1.03
CA ILE A 10 7.93 -17.94 -0.64
C ILE A 10 8.76 -18.89 -1.49
N SER A 11 9.70 -18.37 -2.28
CA SER A 11 10.75 -19.17 -2.90
C SER A 11 12.03 -18.36 -2.95
N ALA A 12 12.92 -18.63 -1.99
CA ALA A 12 14.35 -18.49 -2.20
C ALA A 12 14.81 -19.76 -2.93
N ALA A 13 15.40 -19.62 -4.12
CA ALA A 13 16.05 -20.73 -4.79
C ALA A 13 17.54 -20.77 -4.41
N PRO A 14 18.14 -21.96 -4.21
CA PRO A 14 19.56 -22.10 -3.89
C PRO A 14 20.41 -21.86 -5.15
N ALA A 15 21.58 -21.25 -4.95
CA ALA A 15 22.61 -21.12 -5.97
C ALA A 15 23.17 -22.51 -6.32
N ALA A 16 22.76 -23.06 -7.46
CA ALA A 16 23.43 -24.22 -8.06
C ALA A 16 24.50 -23.73 -9.04
N ALA A 17 25.75 -24.10 -8.77
CA ALA A 17 26.90 -23.87 -9.63
C ALA A 17 26.67 -24.54 -10.99
N LEU A 18 26.82 -23.78 -12.08
CA LEU A 18 26.89 -24.29 -13.43
C LEU A 18 28.35 -24.27 -13.87
N ASP A 19 28.82 -25.47 -14.23
CA ASP A 19 30.13 -25.78 -14.80
C ASP A 19 30.25 -25.12 -16.19
N PHE A 20 31.28 -24.30 -16.38
CA PHE A 20 31.53 -23.57 -17.64
C PHE A 20 32.76 -24.17 -18.32
N ASP A 21 32.54 -25.24 -19.09
CA ASP A 21 33.54 -25.72 -20.05
C ASP A 21 32.85 -26.26 -21.33
N SER A 22 32.40 -25.35 -22.20
CA SER A 22 32.38 -25.59 -23.66
C SER A 22 32.10 -24.31 -24.46
N PRO A 23 32.87 -24.03 -25.53
CA PRO A 23 32.84 -22.74 -26.21
C PRO A 23 31.72 -22.64 -27.26
N ALA A 24 31.01 -21.51 -27.18
CA ALA A 24 30.55 -20.68 -28.29
C ALA A 24 30.23 -21.36 -29.64
N ARG A 25 28.99 -21.84 -29.80
CA ARG A 25 28.20 -21.64 -31.03
C ARG A 25 26.85 -21.05 -30.63
N GLY A 26 26.79 -19.72 -30.70
CA GLY A 26 25.64 -18.93 -30.28
C GLY A 26 24.42 -19.21 -31.15
N ASN A 27 23.39 -19.79 -30.53
CA ASN A 27 22.03 -19.63 -31.01
C ASN A 27 21.55 -18.26 -30.52
N ALA A 28 21.75 -17.20 -31.31
CA ALA A 28 21.13 -15.91 -31.03
C ALA A 28 19.60 -16.05 -30.87
N ALA A 29 18.98 -16.99 -31.60
CA ALA A 29 17.57 -17.35 -31.46
C ALA A 29 17.23 -18.06 -30.12
N LEU A 30 18.14 -18.86 -29.55
CA LEU A 30 17.95 -19.48 -28.23
C LEU A 30 18.20 -18.46 -27.11
N ALA A 31 19.17 -17.56 -27.31
CA ALA A 31 19.40 -16.44 -26.40
C ALA A 31 18.23 -15.44 -26.42
N GLU A 32 17.57 -15.26 -27.55
CA GLU A 32 16.37 -14.42 -27.69
C GLU A 32 15.12 -15.10 -27.12
N SER A 33 14.97 -16.42 -27.27
CA SER A 33 13.90 -17.20 -26.62
C SER A 33 14.07 -17.39 -25.10
N LEU A 34 15.27 -17.10 -24.57
CA LEU A 34 15.59 -17.16 -23.15
C LEU A 34 15.68 -15.77 -22.50
N ARG A 35 15.44 -14.69 -23.26
CA ARG A 35 15.40 -13.34 -22.67
C ARG A 35 14.17 -13.24 -21.79
N PRO A 36 14.32 -12.84 -20.52
CA PRO A 36 13.18 -12.56 -19.67
C PRO A 36 12.27 -11.54 -20.34
N ALA A 37 10.96 -11.75 -20.28
CA ALA A 37 10.00 -10.78 -20.82
C ALA A 37 10.32 -9.38 -20.25
N PRO A 38 10.35 -8.33 -21.10
CA PRO A 38 10.74 -7.00 -20.65
C PRO A 38 9.73 -6.46 -19.64
N VAL A 39 10.23 -5.71 -18.66
CA VAL A 39 9.37 -4.93 -17.78
C VAL A 39 9.00 -3.63 -18.49
N LEU A 40 7.70 -3.41 -18.70
CA LEU A 40 7.15 -2.23 -19.37
C LEU A 40 6.65 -1.22 -18.35
N GLU A 41 6.94 0.06 -18.56
CA GLU A 41 6.37 1.16 -17.77
C GLU A 41 4.93 1.44 -18.25
N LEU A 42 3.99 1.47 -17.31
CA LEU A 42 2.58 1.76 -17.56
C LEU A 42 2.26 3.22 -17.26
N THR A 43 2.68 3.69 -16.08
CA THR A 43 2.45 5.05 -15.61
C THR A 43 3.45 5.43 -14.53
N ARG A 44 3.56 6.72 -14.30
CA ARG A 44 4.50 7.35 -13.37
C ARG A 44 3.77 8.39 -12.55
N LEU A 45 3.93 8.32 -11.23
CA LEU A 45 3.34 9.24 -10.28
C LEU A 45 4.47 9.91 -9.47
N PRO A 46 4.62 11.25 -9.55
CA PRO A 46 5.60 11.96 -8.74
C PRO A 46 5.34 11.77 -7.25
N LEU A 47 6.38 11.45 -6.47
CA LEU A 47 6.20 11.21 -5.03
C LEU A 47 5.73 12.46 -4.29
N ALA A 48 6.14 13.64 -4.74
CA ALA A 48 5.72 14.92 -4.17
C ALA A 48 4.21 15.13 -4.31
N ASP A 49 3.63 14.75 -5.45
CA ASP A 49 2.20 14.87 -5.69
C ASP A 49 1.43 13.89 -4.80
N LEU A 50 1.88 12.63 -4.73
CA LEU A 50 1.27 11.63 -3.85
C LEU A 50 1.35 12.01 -2.36
N LEU A 51 2.41 12.72 -1.94
CA LEU A 51 2.51 13.30 -0.59
C LEU A 51 1.49 14.43 -0.41
N ALA A 52 1.37 15.34 -1.39
CA ALA A 52 0.41 16.44 -1.33
C ALA A 52 -1.04 15.95 -1.30
N GLU A 53 -1.38 14.97 -2.14
CA GLU A 53 -2.67 14.27 -2.16
C GLU A 53 -2.98 13.63 -0.82
N ARG A 54 -1.98 12.96 -0.21
CA ARG A 54 -2.14 12.36 1.12
C ARG A 54 -2.51 13.39 2.18
N LEU A 55 -1.89 14.57 2.15
CA LEU A 55 -2.17 15.67 3.09
C LEU A 55 -3.53 16.34 2.80
N ALA A 56 -3.93 16.40 1.53
CA ALA A 56 -5.23 16.92 1.09
C ALA A 56 -6.37 15.97 1.46
N SER A 57 -6.10 14.66 1.49
CA SER A 57 -7.06 13.60 1.82
C SER A 57 -7.32 13.41 3.31
N SER A 58 -6.79 14.29 4.15
CA SER A 58 -7.00 14.23 5.60
C SER A 58 -8.23 15.05 6.01
N LYS A 59 -8.95 14.59 7.04
CA LYS A 59 -10.08 15.34 7.60
C LYS A 59 -9.57 16.56 8.34
N ARG A 60 -10.05 17.75 7.97
CA ARG A 60 -9.71 19.01 8.64
C ARG A 60 -10.87 19.46 9.50
N PHE A 61 -10.56 20.00 10.67
CA PHE A 61 -11.56 20.56 11.57
C PHE A 61 -10.96 21.60 12.50
N VAL A 62 -11.82 22.37 13.17
CA VAL A 62 -11.43 23.39 14.14
C VAL A 62 -12.08 23.06 15.48
N LEU A 63 -11.29 23.10 16.54
CA LEU A 63 -11.73 22.88 17.92
C LEU A 63 -11.04 23.92 18.81
N ASP A 64 -11.81 24.63 19.63
CA ASP A 64 -11.32 25.74 20.47
C ASP A 64 -10.42 26.75 19.71
N GLY A 65 -10.83 27.11 18.49
CA GLY A 65 -10.09 28.02 17.60
C GLY A 65 -8.80 27.46 17.00
N THR A 66 -8.42 26.21 17.32
CA THR A 66 -7.23 25.54 16.78
C THR A 66 -7.61 24.64 15.60
N ALA A 67 -6.89 24.75 14.49
CA ALA A 67 -7.08 23.88 13.34
C ALA A 67 -6.35 22.55 13.54
N PHE A 68 -7.06 21.45 13.26
CA PHE A 68 -6.56 20.09 13.33
C PHE A 68 -6.71 19.38 11.99
N ARG A 69 -5.87 18.38 11.82
CA ARG A 69 -5.95 17.42 10.72
C ARG A 69 -5.92 16.01 11.29
N ALA A 70 -6.82 15.14 10.84
CA ALA A 70 -6.86 13.73 11.18
C ALA A 70 -6.75 12.85 9.93
N TRP A 71 -6.14 11.68 10.07
CA TRP A 71 -5.87 10.77 8.96
C TRP A 71 -5.71 9.31 9.36
N VAL A 72 -5.60 8.44 8.35
CA VAL A 72 -5.23 7.03 8.53
C VAL A 72 -3.83 6.74 7.98
N SER A 73 -2.97 6.11 8.77
CA SER A 73 -1.67 5.57 8.34
C SER A 73 -1.61 4.06 8.56
N PHE A 74 -0.56 3.43 8.02
CA PHE A 74 -0.39 1.98 8.04
C PHE A 74 1.02 1.62 8.50
N ASP A 75 1.17 0.53 9.23
CA ASP A 75 2.49 0.00 9.62
C ASP A 75 2.86 -1.24 8.78
N ALA A 76 4.09 -1.73 9.00
CA ALA A 76 4.63 -2.89 8.30
C ALA A 76 3.88 -4.19 8.65
N GLU A 77 3.18 -4.23 9.77
CA GLU A 77 2.35 -5.33 10.27
C GLU A 77 0.89 -5.24 9.81
N TRP A 78 0.59 -4.34 8.87
CA TRP A 78 -0.71 -4.18 8.22
C TRP A 78 -1.80 -3.68 9.17
N ASN A 79 -1.43 -3.03 10.27
CA ASN A 79 -2.39 -2.32 11.11
C ASN A 79 -2.70 -0.95 10.52
N ALA A 80 -3.94 -0.52 10.71
CA ALA A 80 -4.35 0.87 10.46
C ALA A 80 -4.22 1.68 11.76
N TRP A 81 -3.72 2.90 11.63
CA TRP A 81 -3.49 3.84 12.71
C TRP A 81 -4.27 5.12 12.45
N PHE A 82 -4.95 5.63 13.48
CA PHE A 82 -5.50 6.97 13.48
C PHE A 82 -4.41 7.96 13.84
N GLY A 83 -4.20 8.97 13.01
CA GLY A 83 -3.29 10.08 13.26
C GLY A 83 -4.03 11.41 13.43
N ILE A 84 -3.51 12.29 14.27
CA ILE A 84 -3.97 13.67 14.44
C ILE A 84 -2.80 14.62 14.67
N GLU A 85 -2.88 15.82 14.10
CA GLU A 85 -1.99 16.94 14.39
C GLU A 85 -2.76 18.24 14.54
N ALA A 86 -2.19 19.18 15.30
CA ALA A 86 -2.55 20.59 15.24
C ALA A 86 -1.72 21.30 14.15
N GLY A 87 -2.35 22.14 13.33
CA GLY A 87 -1.76 22.75 12.12
C GLY A 87 -0.65 23.79 12.34
N GLU A 88 -0.26 24.08 13.58
CA GLU A 88 0.87 24.95 13.91
C GLU A 88 1.87 24.18 14.78
N ALA A 89 3.17 24.20 14.40
CA ALA A 89 4.34 23.67 15.09
C ALA A 89 4.06 23.21 16.55
N CYS A 90 3.50 22.02 16.66
CA CYS A 90 3.04 21.38 17.90
C CYS A 90 3.81 20.07 18.11
N PRO A 91 3.69 19.42 19.28
CA PRO A 91 4.36 18.14 19.54
C PRO A 91 4.06 17.11 18.43
N PRO A 92 4.89 16.05 18.31
CA PRO A 92 4.76 15.08 17.23
C PRO A 92 3.33 14.56 17.13
N ASP A 93 2.94 14.29 15.88
CA ASP A 93 1.63 13.75 15.53
C ASP A 93 1.19 12.65 16.49
N GLY A 94 -0.01 12.79 17.04
CA GLY A 94 -0.59 11.76 17.88
C GLY A 94 -1.08 10.61 16.99
N SER A 95 -0.55 9.40 17.17
CA SER A 95 -0.95 8.24 16.39
C SER A 95 -1.24 7.03 17.26
N TRP A 96 -2.41 6.41 17.05
CA TRP A 96 -2.86 5.27 17.85
C TRP A 96 -3.58 4.22 17.00
N ARG A 97 -3.42 2.96 17.39
CA ARG A 97 -4.22 1.84 16.88
C ARG A 97 -5.63 1.88 17.46
N GLU A 98 -6.55 1.17 16.83
CA GLU A 98 -7.95 1.12 17.22
C GLU A 98 -8.17 0.58 18.64
N ASP A 99 -7.36 -0.36 19.11
CA ASP A 99 -7.40 -0.90 20.47
C ASP A 99 -7.03 0.16 21.53
N ALA A 100 -6.01 0.96 21.26
CA ALA A 100 -5.64 2.09 22.12
C ALA A 100 -6.74 3.16 22.13
N LEU A 101 -7.33 3.49 20.97
CA LEU A 101 -8.46 4.42 20.91
C LEU A 101 -9.66 3.92 21.71
N ALA A 102 -9.95 2.61 21.68
CA ALA A 102 -11.05 2.04 22.47
C ALA A 102 -10.82 2.17 23.98
N ALA A 103 -9.56 2.12 24.43
CA ALA A 103 -9.19 2.40 25.83
C ALA A 103 -9.27 3.89 26.20
N GLY A 104 -9.34 4.78 25.21
CA GLY A 104 -9.28 6.23 25.38
C GLY A 104 -7.84 6.72 25.50
N VAL A 105 -7.50 7.73 24.69
CA VAL A 105 -6.18 8.34 24.64
C VAL A 105 -6.29 9.86 24.77
N THR A 106 -5.16 10.50 25.06
CA THR A 106 -5.06 11.96 25.13
C THR A 106 -4.02 12.49 24.16
N TYR A 107 -4.34 13.61 23.52
CA TYR A 107 -3.43 14.34 22.64
C TYR A 107 -3.14 15.72 23.23
N GLY A 108 -1.91 15.97 23.65
CA GLY A 108 -1.48 17.29 24.09
C GLY A 108 -1.07 18.16 22.91
N TYR A 109 -1.48 19.42 22.90
CA TYR A 109 -1.06 20.44 21.94
C TYR A 109 -0.87 21.79 22.66
N ARG A 110 -0.32 22.80 22.00
CA ARG A 110 0.02 24.09 22.64
C ARG A 110 -1.18 24.78 23.31
N GLY A 111 -2.39 24.57 22.80
CA GLY A 111 -3.64 25.17 23.33
C GLY A 111 -4.38 24.33 24.38
N GLY A 112 -3.93 23.09 24.65
CA GLY A 112 -4.59 22.22 25.63
C GLY A 112 -4.42 20.73 25.36
N THR A 113 -5.40 19.95 25.78
CA THR A 113 -5.42 18.48 25.59
C THR A 113 -6.74 18.08 24.96
N LEU A 114 -6.69 17.15 24.00
CA LEU A 114 -7.86 16.47 23.47
C LEU A 114 -8.01 15.11 24.13
N SER A 115 -9.23 14.73 24.48
CA SER A 115 -9.61 13.35 24.77
C SER A 115 -10.13 12.71 23.49
N ILE A 116 -9.57 11.54 23.15
CA ILE A 116 -9.90 10.81 21.93
C ILE A 116 -10.28 9.40 22.30
N ARG A 117 -11.43 8.92 21.83
CA ARG A 117 -11.85 7.53 22.08
C ARG A 117 -12.64 6.94 20.92
N SER A 118 -12.50 5.64 20.71
CA SER A 118 -13.32 4.89 19.75
C SER A 118 -14.52 4.26 20.46
N GLU A 119 -15.73 4.49 19.94
CA GLU A 119 -16.98 3.93 20.46
C GLU A 119 -17.97 3.70 19.30
N GLY A 120 -18.48 2.48 19.14
CA GLY A 120 -19.48 2.16 18.12
C GLY A 120 -19.02 2.43 16.68
N GLY A 121 -17.73 2.25 16.38
CA GLY A 121 -17.14 2.52 15.05
C GLY A 121 -16.87 4.01 14.77
N ARG A 122 -17.08 4.88 15.77
CA ARG A 122 -16.83 6.32 15.70
C ARG A 122 -15.64 6.67 16.58
N ILE A 123 -14.87 7.65 16.15
CA ILE A 123 -13.79 8.27 16.90
C ILE A 123 -14.31 9.62 17.38
N LEU A 124 -14.51 9.73 18.69
CA LEU A 124 -14.95 10.95 19.37
C LEU A 124 -13.72 11.72 19.83
N ILE A 125 -13.66 13.00 19.49
CA ILE A 125 -12.58 13.92 19.81
C ILE A 125 -13.20 15.08 20.60
N SER A 126 -12.71 15.35 21.82
CA SER A 126 -13.27 16.36 22.71
C SER A 126 -12.18 17.22 23.34
N ASP A 127 -12.43 18.53 23.49
CA ASP A 127 -11.56 19.45 24.24
C ASP A 127 -11.84 19.45 25.75
N GLY A 128 -12.88 18.75 26.20
CA GLY A 128 -13.33 18.77 27.60
C GLY A 128 -13.92 20.11 28.07
N LYS A 129 -14.04 21.11 27.19
CA LYS A 129 -14.63 22.44 27.41
C LYS A 129 -16.02 22.58 26.78
N GLY A 130 -16.51 21.52 26.14
CA GLY A 130 -17.83 21.47 25.49
C GLY A 130 -17.74 21.40 23.96
N GLY A 131 -16.55 21.54 23.37
CA GLY A 131 -16.31 21.27 21.97
C GLY A 131 -16.06 19.78 21.74
N SER A 132 -16.77 19.21 20.78
CA SER A 132 -16.53 17.85 20.32
C SER A 132 -16.69 17.71 18.82
N LEU A 133 -16.02 16.70 18.28
CA LEU A 133 -16.10 16.31 16.88
C LEU A 133 -16.12 14.80 16.79
N GLU A 134 -16.78 14.30 15.73
CA GLU A 134 -16.85 12.89 15.42
C GLU A 134 -16.24 12.63 14.03
N THR A 135 -15.52 11.52 13.93
CA THR A 135 -15.04 10.93 12.68
C THR A 135 -15.10 9.42 12.78
N SER A 136 -14.69 8.69 11.75
CA SER A 136 -14.47 7.25 11.83
C SER A 136 -13.25 6.85 11.00
N MET A 137 -12.71 5.65 11.23
CA MET A 137 -11.70 5.09 10.33
C MET A 137 -12.26 4.98 8.91
N ALA A 138 -13.50 4.50 8.75
CA ALA A 138 -14.17 4.37 7.45
C ALA A 138 -14.20 5.70 6.68
N GLU A 139 -14.58 6.79 7.33
CA GLU A 139 -14.56 8.12 6.71
C GLU A 139 -13.15 8.54 6.30
N LEU A 140 -12.13 8.25 7.12
CA LEU A 140 -10.73 8.57 6.77
C LEU A 140 -10.22 7.71 5.60
N PHE A 141 -10.67 6.45 5.49
CA PHE A 141 -10.42 5.61 4.30
C PHE A 141 -11.14 6.16 3.07
N ASP A 142 -12.38 6.64 3.20
CA ASP A 142 -13.14 7.26 2.10
C ASP A 142 -12.42 8.50 1.57
N LEU A 143 -11.97 9.39 2.48
CA LEU A 143 -11.22 10.57 2.10
C LEU A 143 -9.89 10.21 1.44
N LEU A 144 -9.15 9.24 2.01
CA LEU A 144 -7.91 8.75 1.41
C LEU A 144 -8.14 8.18 0.02
N TYR A 145 -9.16 7.35 -0.16
CA TYR A 145 -9.48 6.76 -1.45
C TYR A 145 -9.86 7.84 -2.45
N ALA A 146 -10.76 8.76 -2.10
CA ALA A 146 -11.27 9.80 -3.00
C ALA A 146 -10.21 10.83 -3.40
N GLY A 147 -9.31 11.20 -2.48
CA GLY A 147 -8.31 12.25 -2.71
C GLY A 147 -6.97 11.76 -3.26
N SER A 148 -6.82 10.45 -3.52
CA SER A 148 -5.59 9.86 -4.06
C SER A 148 -5.66 9.58 -5.55
N SER A 149 -4.50 9.70 -6.22
CA SER A 149 -4.30 9.29 -7.60
C SER A 149 -4.75 7.85 -7.87
N LYS A 150 -5.33 7.60 -9.06
CA LYS A 150 -5.84 6.29 -9.47
C LYS A 150 -4.96 5.63 -10.51
N VAL A 151 -4.71 4.33 -10.35
CA VAL A 151 -4.02 3.49 -11.33
C VAL A 151 -4.90 2.30 -11.68
N LYS A 152 -5.12 2.09 -12.98
CA LYS A 152 -5.84 0.95 -13.52
C LYS A 152 -4.88 -0.09 -14.09
N PHE A 153 -5.08 -1.34 -13.73
CA PHE A 153 -4.40 -2.49 -14.32
C PHE A 153 -5.36 -3.28 -15.19
N ALA A 154 -4.96 -3.53 -16.45
CA ALA A 154 -5.72 -4.26 -17.46
C ALA A 154 -7.17 -3.74 -17.65
N ASP A 155 -7.44 -2.46 -17.37
CA ASP A 155 -8.79 -1.86 -17.34
C ASP A 155 -9.81 -2.56 -16.41
N LEU A 156 -9.33 -3.46 -15.54
CA LEU A 156 -10.17 -4.31 -14.69
C LEU A 156 -10.05 -3.98 -13.21
N VAL A 157 -8.86 -3.61 -12.76
CA VAL A 157 -8.58 -3.37 -11.34
C VAL A 157 -8.04 -1.97 -11.16
N GLU A 158 -8.77 -1.14 -10.41
CA GLU A 158 -8.35 0.21 -10.03
C GLU A 158 -7.87 0.24 -8.57
N TYR A 159 -6.72 0.87 -8.35
CA TYR A 159 -6.21 1.22 -7.03
C TYR A 159 -6.12 2.73 -6.89
N ALA A 160 -6.52 3.24 -5.72
CA ALA A 160 -6.05 4.51 -5.22
C ALA A 160 -4.62 4.33 -4.68
N VAL A 161 -3.74 5.26 -4.98
CA VAL A 161 -2.32 5.19 -4.63
C VAL A 161 -1.99 6.38 -3.75
N ALA A 162 -1.51 6.11 -2.54
CA ALA A 162 -1.17 7.15 -1.59
C ALA A 162 0.22 6.90 -1.00
N ARG A 163 0.88 7.98 -0.59
CA ARG A 163 2.06 7.86 0.28
C ARG A 163 1.63 7.59 1.71
N ASN A 164 2.43 6.77 2.37
CA ASN A 164 2.29 6.46 3.77
C ASN A 164 3.59 6.77 4.50
N SER A 165 3.44 7.20 5.76
CA SER A 165 4.50 7.26 6.73
C SER A 165 4.06 6.41 7.90
N ASP A 166 4.84 5.40 8.24
CA ASP A 166 4.65 4.63 9.46
C ASP A 166 4.81 5.60 10.65
N PRO A 167 3.79 5.75 11.51
CA PRO A 167 3.86 6.68 12.64
C PRO A 167 4.82 6.23 13.74
N VAL A 168 5.19 4.95 13.80
CA VAL A 168 6.07 4.38 14.84
C VAL A 168 7.52 4.45 14.40
N SER A 169 7.82 3.97 13.19
CA SER A 169 9.20 3.91 12.68
C SER A 169 9.61 5.14 11.86
N GLY A 170 8.65 5.94 11.40
CA GLY A 170 8.88 7.02 10.43
C GLY A 170 9.18 6.50 9.01
N ALA A 171 9.10 5.19 8.78
CA ALA A 171 9.41 4.60 7.49
C ALA A 171 8.35 4.96 6.43
N GLY A 172 8.83 5.35 5.25
CA GLY A 172 7.98 5.63 4.10
C GLY A 172 7.52 4.38 3.36
N GLY A 173 6.36 4.48 2.73
CA GLY A 173 5.88 3.44 1.82
C GLY A 173 4.75 3.93 0.93
N THR A 174 4.34 3.04 0.03
CA THR A 174 3.21 3.25 -0.86
C THR A 174 2.05 2.38 -0.42
N VAL A 175 0.88 2.99 -0.24
CA VAL A 175 -0.38 2.29 -0.02
C VAL A 175 -1.13 2.21 -1.33
N THR A 176 -1.52 1.01 -1.71
CA THR A 176 -2.49 0.78 -2.79
C THR A 176 -3.79 0.32 -2.18
N LEU A 177 -4.85 1.11 -2.35
CA LEU A 177 -6.17 0.93 -1.75
C LEU A 177 -7.21 0.65 -2.83
N ARG A 178 -8.06 -0.35 -2.63
CA ARG A 178 -9.15 -0.72 -3.53
C ARG A 178 -10.44 -0.90 -2.73
N VAL A 179 -11.56 -0.51 -3.32
CA VAL A 179 -12.90 -0.84 -2.83
C VAL A 179 -13.37 -2.12 -3.53
N GLY A 180 -13.71 -3.14 -2.75
CA GLY A 180 -14.32 -4.36 -3.28
C GLY A 180 -15.78 -4.16 -3.68
N SER A 181 -16.33 -5.12 -4.42
CA SER A 181 -17.76 -5.12 -4.76
C SER A 181 -18.67 -5.29 -3.54
N ASP A 182 -18.11 -5.74 -2.42
CA ASP A 182 -18.75 -5.83 -1.11
C ASP A 182 -18.72 -4.50 -0.33
N GLY A 183 -18.12 -3.44 -0.90
CA GLY A 183 -17.95 -2.14 -0.26
C GLY A 183 -16.84 -2.11 0.79
N LEU A 184 -16.05 -3.17 0.94
CA LEU A 184 -14.93 -3.21 1.87
C LEU A 184 -13.66 -2.66 1.25
N TYR A 185 -12.83 -2.05 2.10
CA TYR A 185 -11.50 -1.58 1.72
C TYR A 185 -10.48 -2.71 1.80
N TYR A 186 -9.76 -2.91 0.69
CA TYR A 186 -8.60 -3.77 0.58
C TYR A 186 -7.38 -2.90 0.34
N TYR A 187 -6.38 -3.01 1.20
CA TYR A 187 -5.14 -2.27 1.05
C TYR A 187 -3.92 -3.18 1.14
N SER A 188 -2.82 -2.69 0.58
CA SER A 188 -1.48 -3.21 0.87
C SER A 188 -0.52 -2.05 1.04
N LEU A 189 0.32 -2.14 2.08
CA LEU A 189 1.48 -1.26 2.24
C LEU A 189 2.69 -1.92 1.59
N THR A 190 3.35 -1.20 0.69
CA THR A 190 4.65 -1.56 0.15
C THR A 190 5.70 -0.56 0.66
N PRO A 191 6.49 -0.92 1.68
CA PRO A 191 7.61 -0.09 2.15
C PRO A 191 8.61 0.20 1.03
N ASP A 192 9.17 1.41 1.01
CA ASP A 192 10.08 1.84 -0.08
C ASP A 192 11.33 0.96 -0.18
N VAL A 193 11.79 0.46 0.97
CA VAL A 193 12.91 -0.49 1.08
C VAL A 193 12.67 -1.76 0.25
N LEU A 194 11.42 -2.20 0.08
CA LEU A 194 11.10 -3.41 -0.68
C LEU A 194 11.02 -3.20 -2.20
N VAL A 195 10.94 -1.95 -2.65
CA VAL A 195 10.79 -1.57 -4.07
C VAL A 195 11.98 -0.79 -4.61
N THR A 196 13.02 -0.66 -3.79
CA THR A 196 14.29 -0.08 -4.21
C THR A 196 15.04 -1.10 -5.05
N GLY A 197 15.34 -0.74 -6.30
CA GLY A 197 16.15 -1.56 -7.22
C GLY A 197 15.35 -2.53 -8.10
N GLN A 198 14.24 -3.10 -7.62
CA GLN A 198 13.42 -4.03 -8.39
C GLN A 198 11.91 -3.81 -8.19
N PRO A 199 11.06 -4.15 -9.19
CA PRO A 199 9.62 -4.07 -9.02
C PRO A 199 9.11 -5.03 -7.94
N ARG A 200 8.14 -4.57 -7.16
CA ARG A 200 7.25 -5.42 -6.36
C ARG A 200 6.01 -5.73 -7.18
N TRP A 201 5.82 -7.00 -7.51
CA TRP A 201 4.61 -7.47 -8.18
C TRP A 201 3.44 -7.51 -7.18
N LEU A 202 2.33 -6.87 -7.56
CA LEU A 202 1.14 -6.74 -6.73
C LEU A 202 0.08 -7.78 -7.09
N LEU A 203 -0.07 -8.08 -8.38
CA LEU A 203 -1.12 -8.97 -8.89
C LEU A 203 -0.77 -9.51 -10.28
N ALA A 204 -1.51 -10.54 -10.69
CA ALA A 204 -1.45 -11.10 -12.04
C ALA A 204 -2.85 -11.13 -12.64
N ILE A 205 -3.01 -10.63 -13.86
CA ILE A 205 -4.27 -10.67 -14.63
C ILE A 205 -3.94 -11.14 -16.04
N ASN A 206 -4.68 -12.14 -16.54
CA ASN A 206 -4.59 -12.63 -17.92
C ASN A 206 -3.16 -12.91 -18.40
N GLY A 207 -2.33 -13.53 -17.55
CA GLY A 207 -0.95 -13.86 -17.90
C GLY A 207 0.03 -12.69 -17.82
N VAL A 208 -0.35 -11.55 -17.23
CA VAL A 208 0.51 -10.38 -17.04
C VAL A 208 0.64 -10.06 -15.56
N LEU A 209 1.87 -9.90 -15.07
CA LEU A 209 2.17 -9.35 -13.75
C LEU A 209 2.12 -7.83 -13.79
N TYR A 210 1.49 -7.24 -12.78
CA TYR A 210 1.46 -5.81 -12.56
C TYR A 210 2.13 -5.49 -11.23
N GLY A 211 2.94 -4.44 -11.20
CA GLY A 211 3.73 -4.10 -10.03
C GLY A 211 4.04 -2.63 -9.92
N LEU A 212 4.76 -2.28 -8.87
CA LEU A 212 5.32 -0.95 -8.67
C LEU A 212 6.83 -1.04 -8.47
N LYS A 213 7.53 0.02 -8.83
CA LYS A 213 8.96 0.21 -8.60
C LYS A 213 9.18 1.61 -8.06
N TYR A 214 10.10 1.72 -7.11
CA TYR A 214 10.58 3.00 -6.64
C TYR A 214 11.71 3.49 -7.54
N ALA A 215 11.52 4.64 -8.19
CA ALA A 215 12.50 5.26 -9.07
C ALA A 215 12.51 6.77 -8.81
N PRO A 216 13.17 7.23 -7.72
CA PRO A 216 13.16 8.63 -7.31
C PRO A 216 13.45 9.59 -8.47
N PRO A 217 12.67 10.69 -8.62
CA PRO A 217 11.67 11.22 -7.67
C PRO A 217 10.27 10.61 -7.80
N ASP A 218 10.12 9.50 -8.52
CA ASP A 218 8.82 8.96 -8.93
C ASP A 218 8.53 7.57 -8.36
N LEU A 219 7.24 7.27 -8.28
CA LEU A 219 6.72 5.92 -8.20
C LEU A 219 6.31 5.47 -9.61
N VAL A 220 6.83 4.34 -10.06
CA VAL A 220 6.58 3.83 -11.41
C VAL A 220 5.77 2.53 -11.34
N PHE A 221 4.66 2.48 -12.06
CA PHE A 221 3.86 1.29 -12.24
C PHE A 221 4.27 0.56 -13.50
N VAL A 222 4.42 -0.75 -13.40
CA VAL A 222 5.01 -1.58 -14.45
C VAL A 222 4.21 -2.84 -14.69
N SER A 223 4.39 -3.42 -15.88
CA SER A 223 3.89 -4.76 -16.22
C SER A 223 4.99 -5.66 -16.76
N LYS A 224 4.79 -6.97 -16.63
CA LYS A 224 5.62 -7.99 -17.27
C LYS A 224 4.76 -9.20 -17.66
N GLU A 225 4.86 -9.67 -18.89
CA GLU A 225 4.21 -10.94 -19.28
C GLU A 225 4.79 -12.12 -18.50
N ILE A 226 3.91 -13.04 -18.09
CA ILE A 226 4.30 -14.29 -17.44
C ILE A 226 4.73 -15.26 -18.52
N GLU A 227 6.01 -15.63 -18.48
CA GLU A 227 6.55 -16.70 -19.29
C GLU A 227 5.93 -18.03 -18.84
N MET A 228 4.88 -18.49 -19.53
CA MET A 228 4.37 -19.83 -19.35
C MET A 228 5.34 -20.80 -20.03
N LYS A 229 6.11 -21.57 -19.25
CA LYS A 229 6.85 -22.71 -19.80
C LYS A 229 5.83 -23.76 -20.23
N THR A 230 5.72 -23.99 -21.53
CA THR A 230 4.79 -24.92 -22.16
C THR A 230 5.16 -26.40 -21.98
N ASP A 231 5.83 -26.76 -20.90
CA ASP A 231 6.19 -28.15 -20.59
C ASP A 231 5.22 -28.72 -19.57
N LEU A 232 3.95 -28.85 -19.95
CA LEU A 232 3.09 -29.84 -19.30
C LEU A 232 3.59 -31.21 -19.74
N PRO A 233 4.01 -32.11 -18.83
CA PRO A 233 4.40 -33.46 -19.23
C PRO A 233 3.22 -34.11 -19.94
N ALA A 234 3.45 -34.55 -21.18
CA ALA A 234 2.48 -35.29 -21.95
C ALA A 234 1.89 -36.39 -21.06
N GLU A 235 0.57 -36.34 -20.89
CA GLU A 235 -0.22 -37.34 -20.20
C GLU A 235 0.25 -38.72 -20.68
N LYS A 236 0.92 -39.48 -19.81
CA LYS A 236 1.21 -40.88 -20.09
C LYS A 236 -0.14 -41.56 -20.19
N VAL A 237 -0.63 -41.72 -21.42
CA VAL A 237 -1.78 -42.54 -21.75
C VAL A 237 -1.50 -43.93 -21.17
N PHE A 238 -2.10 -44.21 -20.03
CA PHE A 238 -2.12 -45.55 -19.46
C PHE A 238 -3.01 -46.38 -20.39
N ARG A 239 -2.39 -47.12 -21.31
CA ARG A 239 -3.10 -48.15 -22.06
C ARG A 239 -3.21 -49.40 -21.16
N PRO A 240 -4.40 -50.00 -21.05
CA PRO A 240 -4.65 -51.16 -20.19
C PRO A 240 -3.83 -52.39 -20.58
#